data_AF-A0A7X0SP27-F1
#
_entry.id   AF-A0A7X0SP27-F1
#
_cell.length_a   1.000
_cell.length_b   1.000
_cell.length_c   1.000
_cell.angle_alpha   90.00
_cell.angle_beta   90.00
_cell.angle_gamma   90.00
#
_symmetry.space_group_name_H-M   'P 1'
#
loop_
_entity.id
_entity.type
_entity.pdbx_description
1 polymer ?
#
loop_
_entity_poly.entity_id
_entity_poly.type
_entity_poly.pdbx_seq_one_letter_code
_entity_poly.pdbx_strand_id
1 'polypeptide(L)'
;MKASSFVRKWEKRRTIGKKSYMMRYGLLLIGVGLTLLFTVLDVVSNGTVSYTYLLARLVFFPTIGAMFTGMMWEVREQKYQRLTSGSDRA
;
A
#
# COMPACT_ATOMS: atom_id res chain seq x y z
N MET A 1 1.79 8.23 -24.75
CA MET A 1 2.88 8.56 -23.79
C MET A 1 2.67 8.06 -22.35
N LYS A 2 1.48 8.13 -21.73
CA LYS A 2 1.31 7.71 -20.31
C LYS A 2 1.59 6.22 -20.05
N ALA A 3 1.27 5.34 -21.02
CA ALA A 3 1.47 3.89 -20.89
C ALA A 3 2.94 3.48 -20.73
N SER A 4 3.86 3.99 -21.57
CA SER A 4 5.29 3.70 -21.47
C SER A 4 5.89 4.18 -20.14
N SER A 5 5.42 5.32 -19.62
CA SER A 5 5.86 5.83 -18.32
C SER A 5 5.42 4.95 -17.14
N PHE A 6 4.24 4.30 -17.24
CA PHE A 6 3.76 3.38 -16.22
C PHE A 6 4.57 2.09 -16.23
N VAL A 7 4.79 1.50 -17.40
CA VAL A 7 5.56 0.25 -17.57
C VAL A 7 6.93 0.39 -16.92
N ARG A 8 7.70 1.42 -17.29
CA ARG A 8 9.06 1.66 -16.72
C ARG A 8 9.05 1.87 -15.20
N LYS A 9 8.03 2.57 -14.68
CA LYS A 9 7.89 2.80 -13.22
C LYS A 9 7.49 1.53 -12.49
N TRP A 10 6.60 0.73 -13.07
CA TRP A 10 6.12 -0.50 -12.46
C TRP A 10 7.19 -1.57 -12.48
N GLU A 11 7.93 -1.71 -13.57
CA GLU A 11 9.05 -2.64 -13.71
C GLU A 11 10.09 -2.44 -12.60
N LYS A 12 10.51 -1.18 -12.33
CA LYS A 12 11.40 -0.87 -11.21
C LYS A 12 10.79 -1.19 -9.83
N ARG A 13 9.47 -1.09 -9.66
CA ARG A 13 8.81 -1.44 -8.39
C ARG A 13 8.59 -2.95 -8.25
N ARG A 14 8.43 -3.66 -9.37
CA ARG A 14 8.17 -5.10 -9.43
C ARG A 14 9.36 -5.91 -8.90
N THR A 15 10.58 -5.43 -9.13
CA THR A 15 11.82 -6.06 -8.64
C THR A 15 11.90 -6.17 -7.12
N ILE A 16 11.15 -5.34 -6.39
CA ILE A 16 11.06 -5.39 -4.92
C ILE A 16 10.35 -6.67 -4.46
N GLY A 17 9.45 -7.21 -5.29
CA GLY A 17 8.63 -8.38 -5.00
C GLY A 17 7.37 -8.07 -4.18
N LYS A 18 6.33 -8.90 -4.36
CA LYS A 18 5.00 -8.70 -3.76
C LYS A 18 5.04 -8.63 -2.23
N LYS A 19 5.74 -9.55 -1.57
CA LYS A 19 5.85 -9.60 -0.09
C LYS A 19 6.47 -8.32 0.47
N SER A 20 7.62 -7.90 -0.07
CA SER A 20 8.29 -6.67 0.35
C SER A 20 7.48 -5.41 0.01
N TYR A 21 6.75 -5.42 -1.10
CA TYR A 21 5.82 -4.34 -1.44
C TYR A 21 4.68 -4.22 -0.42
N MET A 22 4.02 -5.33 -0.08
CA MET A 22 2.94 -5.35 0.92
C MET A 22 3.45 -4.92 2.30
N MET A 23 4.66 -5.35 2.69
CA MET A 23 5.26 -4.94 3.96
C MET A 23 5.58 -3.44 4.00
N ARG A 24 6.24 -2.92 2.96
CA ARG A 24 6.64 -1.50 2.92
C ARG A 24 5.46 -0.55 2.79
N TYR A 25 4.54 -0.83 1.85
CA TYR A 25 3.45 0.08 1.54
C TYR A 25 2.19 -0.20 2.37
N GLY A 26 1.86 -1.47 2.59
CA GLY A 26 0.66 -1.87 3.31
C GLY A 26 0.84 -1.78 4.82
N LEU A 27 1.86 -2.46 5.34
CA LEU A 27 2.07 -2.53 6.79
C LEU A 27 2.71 -1.26 7.33
N LEU A 28 3.84 -0.82 6.77
CA LEU A 28 4.56 0.35 7.30
C LEU A 28 3.90 1.66 6.88
N LEU A 29 3.72 1.90 5.58
CA LEU A 29 3.27 3.23 5.12
C LEU A 29 1.79 3.49 5.43
N ILE A 30 0.91 2.52 5.17
CA ILE A 30 -0.52 2.64 5.47
C ILE A 30 -0.80 2.26 6.93
N GLY A 31 -0.41 1.07 7.38
CA GLY A 31 -0.75 0.58 8.71
C GLY A 31 -0.18 1.43 9.85
N VAL A 32 1.14 1.57 9.91
CA VAL A 32 1.81 2.37 10.94
C VAL A 32 1.54 3.86 10.72
N GLY A 33 1.54 4.34 9.47
CA GLY A 33 1.22 5.73 9.14
C GLY A 33 -0.17 6.17 9.62
N LEU A 34 -1.21 5.38 9.35
CA LEU A 34 -2.57 5.68 9.84
C LEU A 34 -2.68 5.55 11.36
N THR A 35 -2.01 4.55 11.95
CA THR A 35 -1.99 4.43 13.42
C THR A 35 -1.41 5.68 14.06
N LEU A 36 -0.24 6.13 13.61
CA LEU A 36 0.38 7.37 14.08
C LEU A 36 -0.52 8.58 13.86
N LEU A 37 -1.07 8.73 12.65
CA LEU A 37 -1.95 9.85 12.32
C LEU A 37 -3.15 9.93 13.27
N PHE A 38 -3.88 8.82 13.44
CA PHE A 38 -5.05 8.79 14.30
C PHE A 38 -4.71 8.90 15.78
N THR A 39 -3.55 8.40 16.22
CA THR A 39 -3.08 8.59 17.60
C THR A 39 -2.74 10.05 17.87
N VAL A 40 -2.06 10.73 16.95
CA VAL A 40 -1.79 12.17 17.08
C VAL A 40 -3.09 12.97 17.10
N LEU A 41 -4.04 12.64 16.22
CA LEU A 41 -5.36 13.28 16.22
C LEU A 41 -6.12 13.05 17.53
N ASP A 42 -5.99 11.86 18.14
CA ASP A 42 -6.61 11.54 19.42
C ASP A 42 -6.03 12.38 20.55
N VAL A 43 -4.69 12.50 20.61
CA VAL A 43 -4.01 13.38 21.58
C VAL A 43 -4.42 14.83 21.40
N VAL A 44 -4.44 15.33 20.17
CA VAL A 44 -4.77 16.73 19.89
C VAL A 44 -6.23 17.04 20.20
N SER A 45 -7.15 16.11 19.95
CA SER A 45 -8.60 16.34 20.11
C SER A 45 -9.10 16.06 21.52
N ASN A 46 -8.60 15.00 22.17
CA ASN A 46 -9.11 14.50 23.44
C ASN A 46 -8.12 14.68 24.61
N GLY A 47 -6.90 15.14 24.35
CA GLY A 47 -5.84 15.31 25.37
C GLY A 47 -5.30 14.00 25.95
N THR A 48 -5.83 12.84 25.52
CA THR A 48 -5.48 11.51 26.03
C THR A 48 -5.50 10.49 24.90
N VAL A 49 -4.82 9.36 25.09
CA VAL A 49 -4.87 8.23 24.16
C VAL A 49 -5.53 7.05 24.87
N SER A 50 -6.62 6.55 24.30
CA SER A 50 -7.19 5.30 24.75
C SER A 50 -6.34 4.14 24.25
N TYR A 51 -5.71 3.41 25.18
CA TYR A 51 -4.89 2.24 24.87
C TYR A 51 -5.67 1.15 24.11
N THR A 52 -6.96 0.99 24.41
CA THR A 52 -7.83 0.04 23.70
C THR A 52 -7.95 0.39 22.22
N TYR A 53 -8.18 1.66 21.89
CA TYR A 53 -8.26 2.10 20.49
C TYR A 53 -6.88 2.07 19.81
N LEU A 54 -5.81 2.39 20.53
CA LEU A 54 -4.45 2.30 20.00
C LEU A 54 -4.10 0.87 19.58
N LEU A 55 -4.34 -0.11 20.46
CA LEU A 55 -4.10 -1.53 20.18
C LEU A 55 -4.97 -2.03 19.02
N ALA A 56 -6.25 -1.64 18.99
CA ALA A 56 -7.13 -1.99 17.89
C ALA A 56 -6.59 -1.45 16.55
N ARG A 57 -6.16 -0.19 16.49
CA ARG A 57 -5.59 0.45 15.27
C ARG A 57 -4.29 -0.24 14.83
N LEU A 58 -3.41 -0.60 15.76
CA LEU A 58 -2.16 -1.31 15.51
C LEU A 58 -2.35 -2.68 14.85
N VAL A 59 -3.49 -3.33 15.06
CA VAL A 59 -3.80 -4.61 14.40
C VAL A 59 -4.62 -4.40 13.14
N PHE A 60 -5.67 -3.58 13.20
CA PHE A 60 -6.60 -3.38 12.09
C PHE A 60 -5.96 -2.66 10.90
N PHE A 61 -5.27 -1.53 11.12
CA PHE A 61 -4.75 -0.74 10.02
C PHE A 61 -3.63 -1.45 9.23
N PRO A 62 -2.67 -2.15 9.85
CA PRO A 62 -1.71 -2.96 9.11
C PRO A 62 -2.36 -4.11 8.33
N THR A 63 -3.38 -4.75 8.90
CA THR A 63 -4.11 -5.85 8.23
C THR A 63 -4.82 -5.35 6.99
N ILE A 64 -5.63 -4.29 7.12
CA ILE A 64 -6.34 -3.68 5.99
C ILE A 64 -5.34 -3.12 4.97
N GLY A 65 -4.28 -2.45 5.42
CA GLY A 65 -3.24 -1.90 4.56
C GLY A 65 -2.53 -2.98 3.75
N ALA A 66 -2.20 -4.11 4.36
CA ALA A 66 -1.62 -5.26 3.67
C ALA A 66 -2.56 -5.86 2.62
N MET A 67 -3.84 -6.07 2.96
CA MET A 67 -4.86 -6.56 2.02
C MET A 67 -5.03 -5.60 0.83
N PHE A 68 -5.22 -4.31 1.11
CA PHE A 68 -5.40 -3.29 0.08
C PHE A 68 -4.20 -3.20 -0.86
N THR A 69 -2.98 -3.19 -0.32
CA THR A 69 -1.77 -3.16 -1.15
C THR A 69 -1.53 -4.44 -1.92
N GLY A 70 -1.93 -5.59 -1.38
CA GLY A 70 -1.97 -6.86 -2.10
C GLY A 70 -2.89 -6.81 -3.32
N MET A 71 -4.12 -6.31 -3.16
CA MET A 71 -5.05 -6.12 -4.29
C MET A 71 -4.50 -5.13 -5.32
N MET A 72 -3.95 -4.01 -4.87
CA MET A 72 -3.36 -3.01 -5.75
C MET A 72 -2.14 -3.52 -6.51
N TRP A 73 -1.37 -4.45 -5.92
CA TRP A 73 -0.31 -5.15 -6.63
C TRP A 73 -0.87 -5.95 -7.80
N GLU A 74 -1.88 -6.80 -7.55
CA GLU A 74 -2.49 -7.64 -8.59
C GLU A 74 -3.10 -6.80 -9.73
N VAL A 75 -3.82 -5.73 -9.40
CA VAL A 75 -4.41 -4.84 -10.42
C VAL A 75 -3.33 -4.21 -11.31
N ARG A 76 -2.22 -3.76 -10.71
CA ARG A 76 -1.11 -3.15 -11.46
C ARG A 76 -0.33 -4.18 -12.25
N GLU A 77 -0.23 -5.40 -11.73
CA GLU A 77 0.40 -6.52 -12.40
C GLU A 77 -0.38 -6.93 -13.65
N GLN A 78 -1.69 -7.10 -13.52
CA GLN A 78 -2.57 -7.35 -14.66
C GLN A 78 -2.49 -6.23 -15.70
N LYS A 79 -2.45 -4.97 -15.25
CA LYS A 79 -2.29 -3.81 -16.16
C LYS A 79 -0.94 -3.85 -16.88
N TYR A 80 0.14 -4.21 -16.20
CA TYR A 80 1.46 -4.36 -16.79
C TYR A 80 1.45 -5.43 -17.88
N GLN A 81 0.95 -6.63 -17.58
CA GLN A 81 0.85 -7.73 -18.53
C GLN A 81 0.05 -7.36 -19.78
N ARG A 82 -1.07 -6.64 -19.64
CA ARG A 82 -1.88 -6.18 -20.79
C ARG A 82 -1.12 -5.19 -21.68
N LEU A 83 -0.32 -4.31 -21.08
CA LEU A 83 0.43 -3.30 -21.82
C LEU A 83 1.67 -3.88 -22.51
N THR A 84 2.30 -4.91 -21.94
CA THR A 84 3.47 -5.56 -22.55
C THR A 84 3.05 -6.61 -23.59
N SER A 85 2.04 -7.43 -23.32
CA SER A 85 1.57 -8.45 -24.29
C SER A 85 0.86 -7.87 -25.52
N GLY A 86 0.26 -6.68 -25.40
CA GLY A 86 -0.28 -5.94 -26.56
C GLY A 86 0.80 -5.28 -27.43
N SER A 87 2.01 -5.09 -26.91
CA SER A 87 3.14 -4.51 -27.66
C SER A 87 3.82 -5.52 -28.60
N ASP A 88 3.69 -6.81 -28.34
CA ASP A 88 4.28 -7.87 -29.19
C ASP A 88 3.40 -8.24 -30.40
N ARG A 89 2.20 -7.65 -30.51
CA ARG A 89 1.22 -7.92 -31.58
C ARG A 89 0.96 -6.74 -32.53
N ALA A 90 1.72 -5.66 -32.40
CA ALA A 90 1.66 -4.47 -33.25
C ALA A 90 3.03 -4.22 -33.89
#